data_AF-A0A4U0TUM3-F1
#
_entry.id   AF-A0A4U0TUM3-F1
#
_cell.length_a   1.000
_cell.length_b   1.000
_cell.length_c   1.000
_cell.angle_alpha   90.00
_cell.angle_beta   90.00
_cell.angle_gamma   90.00
#
_symmetry.space_group_name_H-M   'P 1'
#
loop_
_entity.id
_entity.type
_entity.pdbx_description
1 polymer ?
#
loop_
_entity_poly.entity_id
_entity_poly.type
_entity_poly.pdbx_seq_one_letter_code
_entity_poly.pdbx_strand_id
1 'polypeptide(L)'
;MVALNSHPNIKTLGYIHSANNYNCGAGQDICPCTQPLSALKANITKYQNWNTANCGTGDYHIDGIFLDESPSDGANITYMKNATAFAKSTLTRGNTVLFNAGEAVNSTYWSIADYINVFEDTEANYDIADIGSLDGQGAYHAQTTLILYSYTDGSSIMQRDVNTILGVTHDAMAGLYITDLDVYNRFPTNFTGFVSLVNAVNKANKAVIG
;
A
#
# COMPACT_ATOMS: atom_id res chain seq x y z
N MET A 1 9.13 -5.25 15.00
CA MET A 1 8.68 -6.56 14.50
C MET A 1 8.08 -7.40 15.60
N VAL A 2 8.84 -7.95 16.56
CA VAL A 2 8.29 -8.86 17.60
C VAL A 2 7.00 -8.36 18.27
N ALA A 3 6.98 -7.11 18.76
CA ALA A 3 5.78 -6.54 19.38
C ALA A 3 4.62 -6.39 18.38
N LEU A 4 4.89 -6.01 17.13
CA LEU A 4 3.86 -5.89 16.08
C LEU A 4 3.29 -7.26 15.71
N ASN A 5 4.16 -8.26 15.53
CA ASN A 5 3.81 -9.63 15.17
C ASN A 5 3.03 -10.37 16.27
N SER A 6 3.01 -9.85 17.51
CA SER A 6 2.14 -10.36 18.57
C SER A 6 0.66 -9.96 18.43
N HIS A 7 0.33 -9.05 17.51
CA HIS A 7 -1.03 -8.63 17.25
C HIS A 7 -1.59 -9.33 16.00
N PRO A 8 -2.62 -10.18 16.13
CA PRO A 8 -3.11 -11.00 15.02
C PRO A 8 -3.79 -10.19 13.89
N ASN A 9 -4.10 -8.92 14.15
CA ASN A 9 -4.68 -7.99 13.18
C ASN A 9 -3.64 -7.11 12.48
N ILE A 10 -2.34 -7.30 12.74
CA ILE A 10 -1.26 -6.60 12.05
C ILE A 10 -0.65 -7.54 11.02
N LYS A 11 -0.45 -7.03 9.80
CA LYS A 11 0.38 -7.63 8.76
C LYS A 11 1.53 -6.69 8.45
N THR A 12 2.75 -7.18 8.55
CA THR A 12 3.95 -6.39 8.29
C THR A 12 4.46 -6.62 6.88
N LEU A 13 4.72 -5.54 6.13
CA LEU A 13 5.25 -5.62 4.78
C LEU A 13 6.69 -5.10 4.73
N GLY A 14 7.60 -5.84 4.11
CA GLY A 14 8.96 -5.39 3.86
C GLY A 14 8.99 -4.40 2.69
N TYR A 15 9.51 -3.19 2.93
CA TYR A 15 9.67 -2.17 1.90
C TYR A 15 10.79 -2.53 0.93
N ILE A 16 10.53 -2.43 -0.38
CA ILE A 16 11.54 -2.51 -1.43
C ILE A 16 11.19 -1.50 -2.52
N HIS A 17 12.15 -0.68 -2.91
CA HIS A 17 12.00 0.29 -3.99
C HIS A 17 12.27 -0.38 -5.36
N SER A 18 11.46 -0.06 -6.37
CA SER A 18 11.58 -0.64 -7.73
C SER A 18 12.44 0.20 -8.68
N ALA A 19 12.71 1.46 -8.36
CA ALA A 19 13.58 2.34 -9.14
C ALA A 19 14.97 2.48 -8.50
N ASN A 20 16.01 2.69 -9.29
CA ASN A 20 17.31 3.14 -8.79
C ASN A 20 17.87 4.32 -9.61
N ASN A 21 17.06 4.84 -10.54
CA ASN A 21 17.31 6.02 -11.34
C ASN A 21 16.11 6.98 -11.19
N TYR A 22 16.39 8.28 -11.35
CA TYR A 22 15.44 9.37 -11.09
C TYR A 22 15.55 10.45 -12.18
N ASN A 23 15.64 10.04 -13.44
CA ASN A 23 15.85 10.93 -14.57
C ASN A 23 15.09 10.49 -15.84
N CYS A 24 13.90 9.90 -15.68
CA CYS A 24 13.13 9.31 -16.79
C CYS A 24 12.15 10.27 -17.47
N GLY A 25 12.17 11.55 -17.10
CA GLY A 25 11.33 12.58 -17.68
C GLY A 25 11.92 13.98 -17.52
N ALA A 26 11.06 14.96 -17.27
CA ALA A 26 11.47 16.36 -17.15
C ALA A 26 11.93 16.67 -15.72
N GLY A 27 13.16 16.27 -15.38
CA GLY A 27 13.77 16.59 -14.09
C GLY A 27 14.15 15.34 -13.30
N GLN A 28 13.74 15.29 -12.04
CA GLN A 28 14.08 14.21 -11.08
C GLN A 28 13.02 13.08 -11.06
N ASP A 29 12.36 12.85 -12.20
CA ASP A 29 11.26 11.89 -12.29
C ASP A 29 11.75 10.46 -12.06
N ILE A 30 11.06 9.76 -11.16
CA ILE A 30 11.36 8.37 -10.79
C ILE A 30 11.34 7.49 -12.05
N CYS A 31 12.26 6.54 -12.14
CA CYS A 31 12.32 5.56 -13.20
C CYS A 31 11.86 4.18 -12.69
N PRO A 32 10.56 3.85 -12.70
CA PRO A 32 10.08 2.55 -12.25
C PRO A 32 10.85 1.39 -12.89
N CYS A 33 11.05 0.32 -12.13
CA CYS A 33 11.69 -0.92 -12.60
C CYS A 33 13.14 -0.78 -13.11
N THR A 34 13.85 0.29 -12.74
CA THR A 34 15.29 0.42 -13.05
C THR A 34 16.19 -0.29 -12.06
N GLN A 35 15.71 -0.56 -10.85
CA GLN A 35 16.41 -1.45 -9.91
C GLN A 35 16.53 -2.85 -10.54
N PRO A 36 17.71 -3.49 -10.56
CA PRO A 36 17.82 -4.83 -11.12
C PRO A 36 16.91 -5.81 -10.38
N LEU A 37 16.21 -6.66 -11.13
CA LEU A 37 15.33 -7.68 -10.55
C LEU A 37 16.08 -8.59 -9.55
N SER A 38 17.37 -8.85 -9.79
CA SER A 38 18.23 -9.59 -8.86
C SER A 38 18.38 -8.90 -7.49
N ALA A 39 18.45 -7.57 -7.46
CA ALA A 39 18.51 -6.80 -6.22
C ALA A 39 17.17 -6.85 -5.46
N LEU A 40 16.02 -6.74 -6.15
CA LEU A 40 14.70 -6.97 -5.55
C LEU A 40 14.61 -8.37 -4.93
N LYS A 41 14.98 -9.40 -5.68
CA LYS A 41 14.98 -10.79 -5.20
C LYS A 41 15.90 -10.99 -3.99
N ALA A 42 17.05 -10.33 -3.97
CA ALA A 42 17.96 -10.35 -2.82
C ALA A 42 17.32 -9.70 -1.58
N ASN A 43 16.62 -8.57 -1.73
CA ASN A 43 15.89 -7.94 -0.63
C ASN A 43 14.74 -8.80 -0.12
N ILE A 44 13.95 -9.42 -1.01
CA ILE A 44 12.89 -10.37 -0.64
C ILE A 44 13.48 -11.55 0.17
N THR A 45 14.57 -12.12 -0.32
CA THR A 45 15.28 -13.23 0.35
C THR A 45 15.81 -12.79 1.71
N LYS A 46 16.31 -11.57 1.82
CA LYS A 46 16.78 -11.00 3.08
C LYS A 46 15.64 -10.93 4.10
N TYR A 47 14.48 -10.40 3.72
CA TYR A 47 13.33 -10.34 4.62
C TYR A 47 12.81 -11.73 5.03
N GLN A 48 12.74 -12.69 4.11
CA GLN A 48 12.38 -14.08 4.43
C GLN A 48 13.28 -14.67 5.53
N ASN A 49 14.56 -14.32 5.51
CA ASN A 49 15.56 -14.85 6.43
C ASN A 49 15.70 -14.03 7.74
N TRP A 50 14.98 -12.92 7.92
CA TRP A 50 15.07 -12.14 9.16
C TRP A 50 14.77 -12.96 10.41
N ASN A 51 13.83 -13.89 10.33
CA ASN A 51 13.45 -14.73 11.46
C ASN A 51 14.55 -15.74 11.86
N THR A 52 15.51 -16.03 10.98
CA THR A 52 16.61 -16.97 11.23
C THR A 52 17.98 -16.28 11.30
N ALA A 53 18.06 -15.00 10.96
CA ALA A 53 19.29 -14.22 10.88
C ALA A 53 19.81 -13.76 12.26
N ASN A 54 19.93 -14.66 13.24
CA ASN A 54 20.52 -14.38 14.57
C ASN A 54 20.06 -13.05 15.23
N CYS A 55 18.86 -12.56 14.92
CA CYS A 55 18.34 -11.28 15.40
C CYS A 55 17.87 -11.32 16.87
N GLY A 56 18.17 -12.39 17.59
CA GLY A 56 17.72 -12.66 18.95
C GLY A 56 16.59 -13.68 19.01
N THR A 57 16.02 -13.87 20.20
CA THR A 57 14.85 -14.73 20.43
C THR A 57 13.58 -13.91 20.18
N GLY A 58 12.94 -14.11 19.04
CA GLY A 58 11.70 -13.39 18.71
C GLY A 58 11.20 -13.70 17.32
N ASP A 59 9.96 -13.30 17.06
CA ASP A 59 9.35 -13.43 15.73
C ASP A 59 9.60 -12.17 14.89
N TYR A 60 10.53 -12.27 13.93
CA TYR A 60 10.94 -11.17 13.05
C TYR A 60 10.47 -11.37 11.60
N HIS A 61 9.50 -12.26 11.37
CA HIS A 61 8.95 -12.44 10.03
C HIS A 61 8.26 -11.17 9.50
N ILE A 62 8.11 -11.14 8.18
CA ILE A 62 7.20 -10.27 7.44
C ILE A 62 6.09 -11.10 6.80
N ASP A 63 4.95 -10.49 6.57
CA ASP A 63 3.76 -11.08 5.95
C ASP A 63 3.69 -10.84 4.43
N GLY A 64 4.58 -10.02 3.89
CA GLY A 64 4.57 -9.63 2.49
C GLY A 64 5.55 -8.53 2.14
N ILE A 65 5.47 -8.03 0.92
CA ILE A 65 6.33 -6.98 0.37
C ILE A 65 5.49 -5.78 -0.04
N PHE A 66 6.00 -4.59 0.26
CA PHE A 66 5.57 -3.33 -0.30
C PHE A 66 6.58 -2.93 -1.37
N LEU A 67 6.17 -2.95 -2.64
CA LEU A 67 7.00 -2.52 -3.77
C LEU A 67 6.73 -1.05 -4.06
N ASP A 68 7.65 -0.20 -3.64
CA ASP A 68 7.57 1.23 -3.87
C ASP A 68 7.97 1.60 -5.30
N GLU A 69 7.54 2.76 -5.77
CA GLU A 69 7.86 3.30 -7.10
C GLU A 69 7.43 2.33 -8.21
N SER A 70 6.28 1.67 -8.04
CA SER A 70 5.75 0.72 -9.00
C SER A 70 5.24 1.43 -10.25
N PRO A 71 5.42 0.84 -11.44
CA PRO A 71 4.98 1.43 -12.71
C PRO A 71 3.44 1.47 -12.84
N SER A 72 2.92 2.52 -13.48
CA SER A 72 1.50 2.69 -13.80
C SER A 72 1.16 2.33 -15.26
N ASP A 73 2.05 2.58 -16.21
CA ASP A 73 1.80 2.56 -17.66
C ASP A 73 1.66 1.17 -18.32
N GLY A 74 1.96 0.09 -17.59
CA GLY A 74 1.93 -1.30 -18.07
C GLY A 74 3.21 -1.78 -18.77
N ALA A 75 4.19 -0.90 -19.05
CA ALA A 75 5.37 -1.23 -19.84
C ALA A 75 6.28 -2.26 -19.15
N ASN A 76 6.28 -2.27 -17.82
CA ASN A 76 7.16 -3.11 -17.00
C ASN A 76 6.44 -4.32 -16.37
N ILE A 77 5.32 -4.76 -16.96
CA ILE A 77 4.52 -5.87 -16.43
C ILE A 77 5.31 -7.17 -16.24
N THR A 78 6.22 -7.50 -17.17
CA THR A 78 7.05 -8.72 -17.04
C THR A 78 7.99 -8.64 -15.84
N TYR A 79 8.57 -7.47 -15.58
CA TYR A 79 9.42 -7.23 -14.42
C TYR A 79 8.62 -7.40 -13.12
N MET A 80 7.49 -6.70 -13.00
CA MET A 80 6.65 -6.73 -11.80
C MET A 80 6.04 -8.11 -11.56
N LYS A 81 5.64 -8.82 -12.62
CA LYS A 81 5.15 -10.21 -12.54
C LYS A 81 6.23 -11.15 -12.02
N ASN A 82 7.48 -11.01 -12.47
CA ASN A 82 8.59 -11.84 -12.00
C ASN A 82 8.98 -11.53 -10.55
N ALA A 83 8.93 -10.25 -10.14
CA ALA A 83 9.15 -9.86 -8.75
C ALA A 83 8.06 -10.44 -7.84
N THR A 84 6.80 -10.31 -8.23
CA THR A 84 5.65 -10.86 -7.52
C THR A 84 5.74 -12.37 -7.40
N ALA A 85 5.94 -13.09 -8.51
CA ALA A 85 6.02 -14.54 -8.51
C ALA A 85 7.14 -15.04 -7.59
N PHE A 86 8.27 -14.31 -7.53
CA PHE A 86 9.36 -14.63 -6.61
C PHE A 86 8.99 -14.35 -5.15
N ALA A 87 8.34 -13.22 -4.83
CA ALA A 87 7.85 -12.97 -3.48
C ALA A 87 6.86 -14.06 -3.03
N LYS A 88 5.91 -14.41 -3.90
CA LYS A 88 4.89 -15.43 -3.65
C LYS A 88 5.46 -16.83 -3.40
N SER A 89 6.57 -17.19 -4.05
CA SER A 89 7.23 -18.49 -3.86
C SER A 89 8.28 -18.52 -2.75
N THR A 90 8.85 -17.36 -2.40
CA THR A 90 9.94 -17.27 -1.40
C THR A 90 9.42 -17.04 0.01
N LEU A 91 8.36 -16.23 0.16
CA LEU A 91 7.85 -15.89 1.47
C LEU A 91 6.94 -17.00 2.02
N THR A 92 7.30 -17.56 3.18
CA THR A 92 6.63 -18.75 3.73
C THR A 92 5.65 -18.47 4.87
N ARG A 93 5.66 -17.25 5.43
CA ARG A 93 4.85 -16.86 6.60
C ARG A 93 3.74 -15.86 6.28
N GLY A 94 3.63 -15.52 5.01
CA GLY A 94 2.73 -14.56 4.40
C GLY A 94 3.30 -14.26 3.03
N ASN A 95 2.47 -13.83 2.09
CA ASN A 95 2.96 -13.54 0.74
C ASN A 95 2.22 -12.38 0.09
N THR A 96 1.73 -11.44 0.90
CA THR A 96 1.08 -10.24 0.38
C THR A 96 2.07 -9.43 -0.48
N VAL A 97 1.61 -8.91 -1.60
CA VAL A 97 2.35 -8.04 -2.49
C VAL A 97 1.49 -6.81 -2.74
N LEU A 98 1.96 -5.68 -2.23
CA LEU A 98 1.35 -4.37 -2.41
C LEU A 98 2.23 -3.55 -3.34
N PHE A 99 1.67 -3.04 -4.44
CA PHE A 99 2.35 -2.11 -5.34
C PHE A 99 1.99 -0.68 -4.97
N ASN A 100 2.98 0.17 -4.71
CA ASN A 100 2.74 1.59 -4.62
C ASN A 100 3.03 2.26 -5.96
N ALA A 101 1.97 2.55 -6.71
CA ALA A 101 2.07 3.34 -7.94
C ALA A 101 1.83 4.82 -7.67
N GLY A 102 1.05 5.16 -6.64
CA GLY A 102 0.67 6.53 -6.31
C GLY A 102 -0.34 7.16 -7.27
N GLU A 103 -0.70 6.45 -8.35
CA GLU A 103 -1.60 6.92 -9.40
C GLU A 103 -2.36 5.74 -10.05
N ALA A 104 -3.31 6.07 -10.94
CA ALA A 104 -4.07 5.09 -11.71
C ALA A 104 -3.16 4.15 -12.50
N VAL A 105 -3.44 2.85 -12.46
CA VAL A 105 -2.60 1.84 -13.09
C VAL A 105 -3.27 1.18 -14.29
N ASN A 106 -2.42 0.71 -15.22
CA ASN A 106 -2.82 -0.19 -16.28
C ASN A 106 -3.44 -1.46 -15.69
N SER A 107 -4.56 -1.91 -16.26
CA SER A 107 -5.37 -3.00 -15.70
C SER A 107 -4.63 -4.33 -15.57
N THR A 108 -3.54 -4.53 -16.32
CA THR A 108 -2.72 -5.74 -16.22
C THR A 108 -2.10 -5.97 -14.85
N TYR A 109 -1.84 -4.90 -14.08
CA TYR A 109 -1.21 -5.00 -12.75
C TYR A 109 -2.12 -5.61 -11.68
N TRP A 110 -3.44 -5.43 -11.79
CA TRP A 110 -4.41 -6.01 -10.84
C TRP A 110 -4.38 -7.54 -10.79
N SER A 111 -3.95 -8.17 -11.88
CA SER A 111 -3.84 -9.63 -11.95
C SER A 111 -2.62 -10.21 -11.23
N ILE A 112 -1.67 -9.35 -10.82
CA ILE A 112 -0.41 -9.79 -10.19
C ILE A 112 -0.21 -9.23 -8.78
N ALA A 113 -0.80 -8.11 -8.41
CA ALA A 113 -0.72 -7.57 -7.05
C ALA A 113 -1.91 -8.02 -6.19
N ASP A 114 -1.71 -8.18 -4.88
CA ASP A 114 -2.85 -8.34 -3.95
C ASP A 114 -3.51 -6.99 -3.69
N TYR A 115 -2.69 -5.95 -3.55
CA TYR A 115 -3.14 -4.58 -3.34
C TYR A 115 -2.35 -3.61 -4.21
N ILE A 116 -2.97 -2.51 -4.62
CA ILE A 116 -2.30 -1.41 -5.31
C ILE A 116 -2.68 -0.11 -4.62
N ASN A 117 -1.68 0.68 -4.24
CA ASN A 117 -1.87 2.06 -3.86
C ASN A 117 -1.94 2.91 -5.13
N VAL A 118 -3.16 3.35 -5.45
CA VAL A 118 -3.49 4.05 -6.72
C VAL A 118 -3.62 5.56 -6.53
N PHE A 119 -3.40 6.04 -5.31
CA PHE A 119 -3.41 7.45 -4.97
C PHE A 119 -2.46 7.67 -3.81
N GLU A 120 -1.44 8.48 -4.03
CA GLU A 120 -0.58 9.02 -2.98
C GLU A 120 -0.38 10.50 -3.23
N ASP A 121 -1.29 11.31 -2.71
CA ASP A 121 -1.28 12.75 -2.96
C ASP A 121 -1.91 13.53 -1.79
N THR A 122 -1.87 14.84 -1.90
CA THR A 122 -2.49 15.78 -0.99
C THR A 122 -4.02 15.62 -0.92
N GLU A 123 -4.60 16.00 0.22
CA GLU A 123 -6.06 16.16 0.36
C GLU A 123 -6.66 17.01 -0.77
N ALA A 124 -6.02 18.12 -1.12
CA ALA A 124 -6.50 19.02 -2.17
C ALA A 124 -6.62 18.34 -3.54
N ASN A 125 -5.73 17.39 -3.84
CA ASN A 125 -5.80 16.60 -5.07
C ASN A 125 -6.85 15.49 -4.97
N TYR A 126 -7.08 14.94 -3.77
CA TYR A 126 -8.15 13.97 -3.54
C TYR A 126 -9.54 14.60 -3.78
N ASP A 127 -9.76 15.83 -3.30
CA ASP A 127 -11.03 16.54 -3.44
C ASP A 127 -11.48 16.77 -4.88
N ILE A 128 -10.54 16.77 -5.83
CA ILE A 128 -10.80 16.96 -7.26
C ILE A 128 -10.60 15.68 -8.10
N ALA A 129 -10.17 14.58 -7.48
CA ALA A 129 -9.89 13.34 -8.16
C ALA A 129 -11.18 12.60 -8.54
N ASP A 130 -11.18 11.95 -9.71
CA ASP A 130 -12.18 10.94 -10.05
C ASP A 130 -11.74 9.60 -9.46
N ILE A 131 -12.13 9.36 -8.20
CA ILE A 131 -11.75 8.14 -7.45
C ILE A 131 -12.20 6.86 -8.16
N GLY A 132 -13.37 6.88 -8.81
CA GLY A 132 -13.87 5.73 -9.58
C GLY A 132 -13.00 5.41 -10.80
N SER A 133 -12.30 6.40 -11.37
CA SER A 133 -11.33 6.13 -12.44
C SER A 133 -10.10 5.35 -11.95
N LEU A 134 -9.73 5.49 -10.68
CA LEU A 134 -8.50 4.91 -10.11
C LEU A 134 -8.62 3.40 -9.85
N ASP A 135 -9.81 2.91 -9.55
CA ASP A 135 -10.08 1.51 -9.20
C ASP A 135 -10.84 0.74 -10.31
N GLY A 136 -10.82 1.26 -11.54
CA GLY A 136 -11.48 0.63 -12.67
C GLY A 136 -13.00 0.66 -12.57
N GLN A 137 -13.56 1.77 -12.08
CA GLN A 137 -14.99 2.00 -11.86
C GLN A 137 -15.58 0.99 -10.87
N GLY A 138 -14.89 0.80 -9.75
CA GLY A 138 -15.21 -0.18 -8.71
C GLY A 138 -14.73 -1.60 -9.01
N ALA A 139 -14.27 -1.93 -10.22
CA ALA A 139 -13.90 -3.32 -10.56
C ALA A 139 -12.81 -3.89 -9.66
N TYR A 140 -11.94 -3.03 -9.11
CA TYR A 140 -10.79 -3.41 -8.29
C TYR A 140 -10.83 -2.81 -6.89
N HIS A 141 -12.00 -2.39 -6.39
CA HIS A 141 -12.13 -1.74 -5.09
C HIS A 141 -11.47 -2.55 -3.95
N ALA A 142 -11.66 -3.87 -3.94
CA ALA A 142 -11.16 -4.78 -2.90
C ALA A 142 -9.63 -4.99 -2.93
N GLN A 143 -8.96 -4.48 -3.96
CA GLN A 143 -7.50 -4.45 -4.09
C GLN A 143 -6.94 -3.02 -3.96
N THR A 144 -7.80 -2.01 -3.90
CA THR A 144 -7.41 -0.61 -3.97
C THR A 144 -7.06 -0.05 -2.60
N THR A 145 -5.96 0.70 -2.51
CA THR A 145 -5.54 1.43 -1.32
C THR A 145 -5.19 2.88 -1.65
N LEU A 146 -5.37 3.78 -0.69
CA LEU A 146 -5.09 5.21 -0.82
C LEU A 146 -4.20 5.71 0.33
N ILE A 147 -3.34 6.68 0.03
CA ILE A 147 -2.58 7.49 0.99
C ILE A 147 -2.91 8.96 0.74
N LEU A 148 -3.44 9.63 1.76
CA LEU A 148 -3.69 11.08 1.73
C LEU A 148 -2.73 11.78 2.69
N TYR A 149 -1.90 12.68 2.17
CA TYR A 149 -0.99 13.50 2.97
C TYR A 149 -1.35 14.99 2.90
N SER A 150 -0.62 15.84 3.64
CA SER A 150 -0.97 17.26 3.84
C SER A 150 -2.44 17.47 4.24
N TYR A 151 -3.05 16.53 4.98
CA TYR A 151 -4.47 16.57 5.30
C TYR A 151 -4.75 17.65 6.36
N THR A 152 -5.45 18.70 5.95
CA THR A 152 -5.84 19.87 6.74
C THR A 152 -7.30 19.85 7.18
N ASP A 153 -8.13 18.98 6.60
CA ASP A 153 -9.56 18.98 6.85
C ASP A 153 -9.94 18.57 8.29
N GLY A 154 -11.06 19.11 8.76
CA GLY A 154 -11.56 18.87 10.10
C GLY A 154 -12.04 17.43 10.32
N SER A 155 -12.20 17.02 11.59
CA SER A 155 -12.60 15.65 11.96
C SER A 155 -13.93 15.20 11.36
N SER A 156 -14.87 16.12 11.09
CA SER A 156 -16.15 15.80 10.44
C SER A 156 -15.97 15.41 8.97
N ILE A 157 -15.03 16.05 8.28
CA ILE A 157 -14.74 15.73 6.88
C ILE A 157 -13.90 14.46 6.79
N MET A 158 -12.89 14.30 7.65
CA MET A 158 -12.16 13.04 7.79
C MET A 158 -13.11 11.85 8.06
N GLN A 159 -14.13 12.03 8.91
CA GLN A 159 -15.14 10.98 9.13
C GLN A 159 -15.93 10.67 7.86
N ARG A 160 -16.35 11.68 7.10
CA ARG A 160 -17.03 11.49 5.81
C ARG A 160 -16.13 10.70 4.86
N ASP A 161 -14.87 11.12 4.68
CA ASP A 161 -13.97 10.51 3.71
C ASP A 161 -13.63 9.07 4.08
N VAL A 162 -13.33 8.80 5.36
CA VAL A 162 -13.11 7.44 5.85
C VAL A 162 -14.33 6.54 5.64
N ASN A 163 -15.55 7.06 5.85
CA ASN A 163 -16.79 6.32 5.59
C ASN A 163 -17.00 6.05 4.09
N THR A 164 -16.74 7.03 3.23
CA THR A 164 -16.91 6.89 1.78
C THR A 164 -15.91 5.88 1.21
N ILE A 165 -14.62 6.04 1.53
CA ILE A 165 -13.55 5.23 0.97
C ILE A 165 -13.64 3.78 1.45
N LEU A 166 -13.81 3.55 2.75
CA LEU A 166 -13.75 2.20 3.34
C LEU A 166 -15.13 1.52 3.49
N GLY A 167 -16.23 2.25 3.34
CA GLY A 167 -17.58 1.72 3.58
C GLY A 167 -18.02 0.75 2.49
N VAL A 168 -18.52 -0.44 2.86
CA VAL A 168 -19.01 -1.45 1.87
C VAL A 168 -20.28 -1.02 1.12
N THR A 169 -20.95 0.03 1.59
CA THR A 169 -22.10 0.66 0.92
C THR A 169 -21.69 1.84 0.02
N HIS A 170 -20.38 2.10 -0.07
CA HIS A 170 -19.76 3.15 -0.87
C HIS A 170 -18.63 2.53 -1.70
N ASP A 171 -17.41 3.05 -1.61
CA ASP A 171 -16.30 2.65 -2.48
C ASP A 171 -15.71 1.30 -2.08
N ALA A 172 -15.87 0.88 -0.83
CA ALA A 172 -15.44 -0.43 -0.34
C ALA A 172 -13.95 -0.76 -0.60
N MET A 173 -13.09 0.27 -0.53
CA MET A 173 -11.66 0.14 -0.78
C MET A 173 -10.95 -0.61 0.34
N ALA A 174 -9.85 -1.29 -0.01
CA ALA A 174 -9.16 -2.23 0.86
C ALA A 174 -8.35 -1.56 1.98
N GLY A 175 -7.92 -0.31 1.78
CA GLY A 175 -7.04 0.36 2.73
C GLY A 175 -6.95 1.86 2.51
N LEU A 176 -6.68 2.58 3.60
CA LEU A 176 -6.56 4.02 3.64
C LEU A 176 -5.54 4.40 4.71
N TYR A 177 -4.69 5.37 4.41
CA TYR A 177 -3.88 6.09 5.39
C TYR A 177 -4.06 7.60 5.20
N ILE A 178 -4.30 8.32 6.30
CA ILE A 178 -4.44 9.78 6.29
C ILE A 178 -3.43 10.39 7.26
N THR A 179 -2.75 11.45 6.83
CA THR A 179 -1.77 12.18 7.63
C THR A 179 -1.79 13.68 7.33
N ASP A 180 -1.62 14.52 8.36
CA ASP A 180 -1.43 15.98 8.25
C ASP A 180 0.03 16.37 7.91
N LEU A 181 0.89 15.38 7.68
CA LEU A 181 2.32 15.54 7.47
C LEU A 181 2.73 15.18 6.04
N ASP A 182 3.74 15.87 5.52
CA ASP A 182 4.40 15.57 4.24
C ASP A 182 5.53 14.54 4.38
N VAL A 183 5.56 13.81 5.50
CA VAL A 183 6.59 12.82 5.84
C VAL A 183 5.98 11.62 6.55
N TYR A 184 6.56 10.44 6.35
CA TYR A 184 6.07 9.17 6.92
C TYR A 184 6.91 8.65 8.11
N ASN A 185 7.71 9.51 8.75
CA ASN A 185 8.64 9.12 9.81
C ASN A 185 8.12 9.34 11.25
N ARG A 186 6.87 9.75 11.41
CA ARG A 186 6.21 10.00 12.70
C ARG A 186 4.70 9.95 12.55
N PHE A 187 3.99 9.87 13.67
CA PHE A 187 2.52 9.86 13.67
C PHE A 187 1.94 11.25 13.38
N PRO A 188 0.82 11.34 12.64
CA PRO A 188 0.07 12.58 12.45
C PRO A 188 -0.56 13.07 13.75
N THR A 189 -0.93 14.35 13.79
CA THR A 189 -1.46 15.01 14.99
C THR A 189 -2.70 14.29 15.54
N ASN A 190 -3.60 13.83 14.67
CA ASN A 190 -4.84 13.13 15.04
C ASN A 190 -4.82 11.62 14.69
N PHE A 191 -3.68 10.95 14.86
CA PHE A 191 -3.56 9.53 14.51
C PHE A 191 -4.60 8.63 15.19
N THR A 192 -4.85 8.82 16.49
CA THR A 192 -5.80 8.00 17.24
C THR A 192 -7.25 8.26 16.84
N GLY A 193 -7.59 9.50 16.45
CA GLY A 193 -8.90 9.84 15.88
C GLY A 193 -9.13 9.13 14.55
N PHE A 194 -8.17 9.20 13.64
CA PHE A 194 -8.21 8.46 12.37
C PHE A 194 -8.41 6.95 12.58
N VAL A 195 -7.59 6.32 13.42
CA VAL A 195 -7.71 4.88 13.72
C VAL A 195 -9.09 4.53 14.32
N SER A 196 -9.66 5.43 15.14
CA SER A 196 -11.00 5.23 15.71
C SER A 196 -12.09 5.26 14.65
N LEU A 197 -11.99 6.13 13.65
CA LEU A 197 -12.91 6.20 12.51
C LEU A 197 -12.83 4.92 11.67
N VAL A 198 -11.62 4.45 11.34
CA VAL A 198 -11.42 3.18 10.61
C VAL A 198 -12.07 2.00 11.35
N ASN A 199 -11.90 1.94 12.67
CA ASN A 199 -12.54 0.90 13.49
C ASN A 199 -14.07 0.99 13.49
N ALA A 200 -14.64 2.21 13.47
CA ALA A 200 -16.08 2.41 13.38
C ALA A 200 -16.63 1.90 12.03
N VAL A 201 -15.97 2.23 10.91
CA VAL A 201 -16.35 1.74 9.58
C VAL A 201 -16.24 0.21 9.51
N ASN A 202 -15.15 -0.37 10.01
CA ASN A 202 -14.98 -1.83 10.02
C ASN A 202 -16.11 -2.55 10.79
N LYS A 203 -16.57 -1.98 11.92
CA LYS A 203 -17.72 -2.52 12.66
C LYS A 203 -19.02 -2.39 11.85
N ALA A 204 -19.24 -1.26 11.20
CA ALA A 204 -20.40 -1.04 10.35
C ALA A 204 -20.42 -2.01 9.17
N ASN A 205 -19.29 -2.18 8.46
CA ASN A 205 -19.15 -3.11 7.36
C ASN A 205 -19.51 -4.54 7.76
N LYS A 206 -19.02 -5.01 8.92
CA LYS A 206 -19.35 -6.35 9.46
C LYS A 206 -20.84 -6.56 9.73
N ALA A 207 -21.58 -5.51 10.08
CA ALA A 207 -23.02 -5.59 10.30
C ALA A 207 -23.84 -5.64 9.01
N VAL A 208 -23.25 -5.22 7.87
CA VAL A 208 -23.91 -5.27 6.55
C VAL A 208 -23.67 -6.62 5.87
N ILE A 209 -22.48 -7.19 6.02
CA ILE A 209 -22.07 -8.43 5.33
C ILE A 209 -22.30 -9.72 6.13
N GLY A 210 -22.55 -9.62 7.44
CA GLY A 210 -22.79 -10.74 8.35
C GLY A 210 -24.26 -11.03 8.55
#